data_AF-A0A924VVR8-F1
#
_entry.id   AF-A0A924VVR8-F1
#
_cell.length_a   1.000
_cell.length_b   1.000
_cell.length_c   1.000
_cell.angle_alpha   90.00
_cell.angle_beta   90.00
_cell.angle_gamma   90.00
#
_symmetry.space_group_name_H-M   'P 1'
#
loop_
_entity.id
_entity.type
_entity.pdbx_description
1 polymer ?
#
loop_
_entity_poly.entity_id
_entity_poly.type
_entity_poly.pdbx_seq_one_letter_code
_entity_poly.pdbx_strand_id
1 'polypeptide(L)'
;MKHYMRKTLPEEFFNHPAYLRALTLGSVYCFLAVMQLFTFEKFYPVVLQYMLPGGWVLAFIVTGLIPVLEVSALPYLLSMKVSNTTRMLSKYAVLATPALWLLLSLWLVFSADMIVESGLMGATLPVPSGLWLVVFSLLLLWSAYLVIKELPKRR
;
A
#
# COMPACT_ATOMS: atom_id res chain seq x y z
N MET A 1 11.31 15.17 -22.39
CA MET A 1 10.92 14.45 -21.16
C MET A 1 12.10 13.89 -20.35
N LYS A 2 13.02 13.10 -20.92
CA LYS A 2 14.18 12.53 -20.19
C LYS A 2 15.02 13.54 -19.41
N HIS A 3 15.20 14.76 -19.93
CA HIS A 3 16.04 15.79 -19.32
C HIS A 3 15.43 16.42 -18.04
N TYR A 4 14.09 16.51 -17.95
CA TYR A 4 13.41 17.06 -16.77
C TYR A 4 13.37 16.07 -15.61
N MET A 5 13.10 14.79 -15.91
CA MET A 5 13.09 13.71 -14.90
C MET A 5 14.44 13.56 -14.19
N ARG A 6 15.55 13.71 -14.91
CA ARG A 6 16.90 13.70 -14.32
C ARG A 6 17.19 14.88 -13.37
N LYS A 7 16.44 15.98 -13.51
CA LYS A 7 16.65 17.19 -12.68
C LYS A 7 15.80 17.16 -11.41
N THR A 8 14.66 16.48 -11.44
CA THR A 8 13.73 16.37 -10.30
C THR A 8 13.97 15.13 -9.46
N LEU A 9 14.42 14.03 -10.07
CA LEU A 9 14.76 12.80 -9.35
C LEU A 9 16.25 12.77 -9.02
N PRO A 10 16.64 12.34 -7.81
CA PRO A 10 18.04 12.16 -7.45
C PRO A 10 18.77 11.23 -8.43
N GLU A 11 20.01 11.55 -8.79
CA GLU A 11 20.79 10.76 -9.75
C GLU A 11 21.01 9.31 -9.31
N GLU A 12 20.95 9.04 -7.99
CA GLU A 12 21.08 7.69 -7.44
C GLU A 12 19.95 6.73 -7.90
N PHE A 13 18.79 7.26 -8.32
CA PHE A 13 17.70 6.43 -8.87
C PHE A 13 18.07 5.74 -10.18
N PHE A 14 18.97 6.33 -10.96
CA PHE A 14 19.36 5.81 -12.27
C PHE A 14 20.58 4.88 -12.19
N ASN A 15 21.29 4.86 -11.06
CA ASN A 15 22.55 4.13 -10.90
C ASN A 15 22.38 2.73 -10.30
N HIS A 16 21.29 2.47 -9.56
CA HIS A 16 21.03 1.16 -8.96
C HIS A 16 19.61 0.67 -9.23
N PRO A 17 19.42 -0.57 -9.71
CA PRO A 17 18.10 -1.12 -10.02
C PRO A 17 17.17 -1.22 -8.79
N ALA A 18 17.74 -1.25 -7.58
CA ALA A 18 16.99 -1.26 -6.33
C ALA A 18 16.13 0.00 -6.12
N TYR A 19 16.62 1.17 -6.51
CA TYR A 19 15.85 2.42 -6.40
C TYR A 19 14.71 2.47 -7.42
N LEU A 20 14.90 1.87 -8.60
CA LEU A 20 13.83 1.75 -9.59
C LEU A 20 12.71 0.83 -9.08
N ARG A 21 13.05 -0.30 -8.45
CA ARG A 21 12.08 -1.20 -7.80
C ARG A 21 11.31 -0.49 -6.68
N ALA A 22 12.01 0.31 -5.87
CA ALA A 22 11.38 1.09 -4.82
C ALA A 22 10.45 2.17 -5.39
N LEU A 23 10.84 2.82 -6.49
CA LEU A 23 10.01 3.79 -7.19
C LEU A 23 8.76 3.15 -7.79
N THR A 24 8.87 1.97 -8.41
CA THR A 24 7.72 1.25 -8.94
C THR A 24 6.74 0.88 -7.82
N LEU A 25 7.26 0.36 -6.69
CA LEU A 25 6.42 0.02 -5.54
C LEU A 25 5.78 1.27 -4.91
N GLY A 26 6.54 2.36 -4.79
CA GLY A 26 6.04 3.65 -4.32
C GLY A 26 4.96 4.22 -5.23
N SER A 27 5.09 4.04 -6.54
CA SER A 27 4.05 4.45 -7.51
C SER A 27 2.76 3.65 -7.33
N VAL A 28 2.86 2.34 -7.06
CA VAL A 28 1.69 1.50 -6.75
C VAL A 28 1.01 1.97 -5.47
N TYR A 29 1.76 2.23 -4.40
CA TYR A 29 1.18 2.68 -3.12
C TYR A 29 0.55 4.07 -3.25
N CYS A 30 1.19 4.97 -3.98
CA CYS A 30 0.64 6.28 -4.28
C CYS A 30 -0.66 6.17 -5.07
N PHE A 31 -0.70 5.30 -6.08
CA PHE A 31 -1.91 5.06 -6.88
C PHE A 31 -3.07 4.52 -6.02
N LEU A 32 -2.80 3.51 -5.19
CA LEU A 32 -3.81 2.94 -4.28
C LEU A 32 -4.33 4.01 -3.29
N ALA A 33 -3.43 4.75 -2.67
CA ALA A 33 -3.79 5.78 -1.69
C ALA A 33 -4.64 6.87 -2.34
N VAL A 34 -4.26 7.34 -3.52
CA VAL A 34 -5.02 8.35 -4.27
C VAL A 34 -6.41 7.81 -4.65
N MET A 35 -6.50 6.57 -5.13
CA MET A 35 -7.79 5.94 -5.47
C MET A 35 -8.70 5.80 -4.25
N GLN A 36 -8.14 5.42 -3.10
CA GLN A 36 -8.88 5.32 -1.84
C GLN A 36 -9.32 6.72 -1.34
N LEU A 37 -8.46 7.73 -1.47
CA LEU A 37 -8.77 9.10 -1.03
C LEU A 37 -9.90 9.75 -1.84
N PHE A 38 -9.98 9.48 -3.15
CA PHE A 38 -11.07 9.99 -3.99
C PHE A 38 -12.46 9.53 -3.55
N THR A 39 -12.55 8.35 -2.95
CA THR A 39 -13.81 7.76 -2.49
C THR A 39 -13.77 7.41 -1.02
N PHE A 40 -13.01 8.17 -0.22
CA PHE A 40 -12.81 7.88 1.20
C PHE A 40 -14.13 7.78 1.98
N GLU A 41 -15.09 8.66 1.69
CA GLU A 41 -16.43 8.64 2.29
C GLU A 41 -17.21 7.34 2.01
N LYS A 42 -16.98 6.76 0.82
CA LYS A 42 -17.62 5.52 0.38
C LYS A 42 -16.80 4.27 0.73
N PHE A 43 -15.56 4.44 1.17
CA PHE A 43 -14.69 3.33 1.54
C PHE A 43 -15.13 2.66 2.84
N TYR A 44 -15.62 3.45 3.82
CA TYR A 44 -16.13 2.90 5.08
C TYR A 44 -17.30 1.91 4.89
N PRO A 45 -18.34 2.24 4.09
CA PRO A 45 -19.38 1.28 3.71
C PRO A 45 -18.86 -0.01 3.08
N VAL A 46 -17.79 0.06 2.27
CA VAL A 46 -17.18 -1.13 1.65
C VAL A 46 -16.54 -2.01 2.73
N VAL A 47 -15.73 -1.43 3.62
CA VAL A 47 -15.07 -2.19 4.70
C VAL A 47 -16.09 -2.74 5.70
N LEU A 48 -17.21 -2.06 5.94
CA LEU A 48 -18.30 -2.59 6.77
C LEU A 48 -18.87 -3.91 6.23
N GLN A 49 -18.91 -4.09 4.90
CA GLN A 49 -19.39 -5.33 4.28
C GLN A 49 -18.46 -6.52 4.57
N TYR A 50 -17.25 -6.28 5.06
CA TYR A 50 -16.29 -7.35 5.37
C TYR A 50 -16.69 -8.13 6.63
N MET A 51 -17.68 -7.63 7.39
CA MET A 51 -18.20 -8.25 8.61
C MET A 51 -17.08 -8.64 9.60
N LEU A 52 -16.12 -7.72 9.79
CA LEU A 52 -15.00 -7.92 10.73
C LEU A 52 -15.52 -8.16 12.15
N PRO A 53 -14.82 -8.95 12.99
CA PRO A 53 -15.32 -9.40 14.30
C PRO A 53 -15.52 -8.25 15.30
N GLY A 54 -14.87 -7.10 15.10
CA GLY A 54 -15.06 -5.88 15.89
C GLY A 54 -16.06 -4.90 15.29
N GLY A 55 -16.87 -5.35 14.32
CA GLY A 55 -17.96 -4.60 13.70
C GLY A 55 -17.52 -3.23 13.18
N TRP A 56 -18.26 -2.20 13.59
CA TRP A 56 -18.15 -0.86 13.02
C TRP A 56 -16.89 -0.12 13.46
N VAL A 57 -16.38 -0.43 14.65
CA VAL A 57 -15.17 0.19 15.20
C VAL A 57 -13.94 -0.27 14.42
N LEU A 58 -13.80 -1.58 14.21
CA LEU A 58 -12.70 -2.10 13.39
C LEU A 58 -12.79 -1.63 11.95
N ALA A 59 -13.99 -1.61 11.36
CA ALA A 59 -14.16 -1.11 10.00
C ALA A 59 -13.70 0.36 9.87
N PHE A 60 -14.04 1.22 10.84
CA PHE A 60 -13.60 2.61 10.85
C PHE A 60 -12.08 2.74 10.96
N ILE A 61 -11.48 1.99 11.89
CA ILE A 61 -10.02 1.97 12.08
C ILE A 61 -9.31 1.51 10.80
N VAL A 62 -9.74 0.40 10.20
CA VAL A 62 -9.13 -0.14 8.98
C VAL A 62 -9.26 0.82 7.80
N THR A 63 -10.43 1.44 7.63
CA THR A 63 -10.68 2.43 6.56
C THR A 63 -9.70 3.60 6.64
N GLY A 64 -9.43 4.13 7.84
CA GLY A 64 -8.46 5.21 8.02
C GLY A 64 -7.00 4.74 8.02
N LEU A 65 -6.73 3.55 8.56
CA LEU A 65 -5.39 3.03 8.73
C LEU A 65 -4.74 2.66 7.40
N ILE A 66 -5.47 2.07 6.45
CA ILE A 66 -4.92 1.64 5.16
C ILE A 66 -4.31 2.83 4.39
N PRO A 67 -5.04 3.93 4.09
CA PRO A 67 -4.46 5.06 3.37
C PRO A 67 -3.31 5.72 4.12
N VAL A 68 -3.39 5.80 5.46
CA VAL A 68 -2.32 6.37 6.30
C VAL A 68 -1.04 5.52 6.21
N LEU A 69 -1.16 4.19 6.23
CA LEU A 69 -0.03 3.29 6.04
C LEU A 69 0.56 3.42 4.63
N GLU A 70 -0.29 3.48 3.59
CA GLU A 70 0.15 3.64 2.21
C GLU A 70 0.93 4.95 2.00
N VAL A 71 0.43 6.07 2.53
CA VAL A 71 1.10 7.38 2.45
C VAL A 71 2.36 7.42 3.31
N SER A 72 2.32 6.86 4.53
CA SER A 72 3.50 6.85 5.42
C SER A 72 4.63 5.94 4.93
N ALA A 73 4.36 4.99 4.03
CA ALA A 73 5.36 4.17 3.36
C ALA A 73 6.14 4.93 2.27
N LEU A 74 5.53 5.95 1.65
CA LEU A 74 6.12 6.69 0.52
C LEU A 74 7.48 7.35 0.80
N PRO A 75 7.74 7.98 1.97
CA PRO A 75 9.03 8.61 2.24
C PRO A 75 10.22 7.63 2.14
N TYR A 76 10.01 6.36 2.52
CA TYR A 76 11.03 5.32 2.39
C TYR A 76 11.20 4.86 0.94
N LEU A 77 10.09 4.59 0.24
CA LEU A 77 10.10 4.10 -1.15
C LEU A 77 10.67 5.13 -2.12
N LEU A 78 10.35 6.41 -1.91
CA LEU A 78 10.84 7.53 -2.70
C LEU A 78 12.20 8.04 -2.21
N SER A 79 12.83 7.37 -1.23
CA SER A 79 14.16 7.73 -0.71
C SER A 79 14.29 9.22 -0.35
N MET A 80 13.22 9.78 0.24
CA MET A 80 13.17 11.18 0.65
C MET A 80 14.14 11.45 1.79
N LYS A 81 14.69 12.67 1.84
CA LYS A 81 15.53 13.11 2.96
C LYS A 81 14.64 13.43 4.15
N VAL A 82 14.44 12.44 5.01
CA VAL A 82 13.70 12.54 6.28
C VAL A 82 14.58 12.11 7.45
N SER A 83 14.17 12.42 8.68
CA SER A 83 14.88 11.98 9.89
C SER A 83 15.00 10.46 9.95
N ASN A 84 16.01 9.95 10.66
CA ASN A 84 16.22 8.50 10.81
C ASN A 84 15.00 7.79 11.44
N THR A 85 14.30 8.45 12.37
CA THR A 85 13.10 7.92 13.03
C THR A 85 11.94 7.80 12.05
N THR A 86 11.65 8.86 11.29
CA THR A 86 10.61 8.84 10.25
C THR A 86 10.94 7.80 9.17
N ARG A 87 12.21 7.67 8.78
CA ARG A 87 12.64 6.65 7.83
C ARG A 87 12.38 5.22 8.32
N MET A 88 12.62 4.95 9.60
CA MET A 88 12.31 3.64 10.20
C MET A 88 10.80 3.40 10.23
N LEU A 89 10.01 4.39 10.64
CA LEU A 89 8.55 4.26 10.66
C LEU A 89 8.00 3.97 9.26
N SER A 90 8.45 4.72 8.25
CA SER A 90 8.09 4.49 6.86
C SER A 90 8.51 3.10 6.36
N LYS A 91 9.68 2.61 6.79
CA LYS A 91 10.12 1.24 6.47
C LYS A 91 9.16 0.19 7.03
N TYR A 92 8.67 0.36 8.26
CA TYR A 92 7.66 -0.54 8.83
C TYR A 92 6.32 -0.42 8.09
N ALA A 93 5.91 0.80 7.72
CA ALA A 93 4.69 1.03 6.95
C ALA A 93 4.69 0.31 5.58
N VAL A 94 5.86 0.21 4.93
CA VAL A 94 6.05 -0.54 3.67
C VAL A 94 5.72 -2.03 3.82
N LEU A 95 5.96 -2.64 4.98
CA LEU A 95 5.58 -4.04 5.24
C LEU A 95 4.19 -4.18 5.84
N ALA A 96 3.80 -3.25 6.70
CA ALA A 96 2.52 -3.28 7.38
C ALA A 96 1.35 -3.16 6.39
N THR A 97 1.47 -2.30 5.38
CA THR A 97 0.45 -2.10 4.35
C THR A 97 0.04 -3.42 3.65
N PRO A 98 0.96 -4.15 2.99
CA PRO A 98 0.61 -5.37 2.27
C PRO A 98 0.30 -6.53 3.22
N ALA A 99 0.86 -6.53 4.44
CA ALA A 99 0.49 -7.51 5.47
C ALA A 99 -0.97 -7.33 5.92
N LEU A 100 -1.41 -6.08 6.12
CA LEU A 100 -2.80 -5.77 6.45
C LEU A 100 -3.73 -6.18 5.30
N TRP A 101 -3.37 -5.83 4.06
CA TRP A 101 -4.11 -6.27 2.87
C TRP A 101 -4.21 -7.79 2.76
N LEU A 102 -3.12 -8.51 3.04
CA LEU A 102 -3.10 -9.96 3.03
C LEU A 102 -4.06 -10.54 4.09
N LEU A 103 -4.04 -10.01 5.31
CA LEU A 103 -4.95 -10.45 6.37
C LEU A 103 -6.42 -10.21 5.99
N LEU A 104 -6.74 -9.03 5.44
CA LEU A 104 -8.08 -8.71 4.96
C LEU A 104 -8.49 -9.62 3.80
N SER A 105 -7.59 -9.90 2.86
CA SER A 105 -7.87 -10.77 1.73
C SER A 105 -8.15 -12.21 2.16
N LEU A 106 -7.40 -12.73 3.14
CA LEU A 106 -7.64 -14.05 3.71
C LEU A 106 -8.97 -14.08 4.46
N TRP A 107 -9.25 -13.05 5.26
CA TRP A 107 -10.54 -12.91 5.94
C TRP A 107 -11.71 -12.95 4.94
N LEU A 108 -11.64 -12.15 3.87
CA LEU A 108 -12.66 -12.13 2.83
C LEU A 108 -12.83 -13.49 2.16
N VAL A 109 -11.75 -14.23 1.90
CA VAL A 109 -11.85 -15.57 1.29
C VAL A 109 -12.46 -16.60 2.24
N PHE A 110 -12.20 -16.52 3.55
CA PHE A 110 -12.70 -17.49 4.52
C PHE A 110 -14.08 -17.14 5.10
N SER A 111 -14.47 -15.86 5.08
CA SER A 111 -15.70 -15.37 5.71
C SER A 111 -16.81 -15.01 4.72
N ALA A 112 -16.54 -14.97 3.41
CA ALA A 112 -17.54 -14.51 2.45
C ALA A 112 -18.38 -15.65 1.86
N ASP A 113 -19.67 -15.64 2.19
CA ASP A 113 -20.75 -16.33 1.45
C ASP A 113 -21.23 -15.53 0.21
N MET A 114 -20.71 -14.31 -0.04
CA MET A 114 -21.10 -13.46 -1.18
C MET A 114 -19.91 -12.74 -1.83
N ILE A 115 -20.06 -12.34 -3.10
CA ILE A 115 -19.08 -11.50 -3.81
C ILE A 115 -19.09 -10.10 -3.18
N VAL A 116 -18.16 -9.85 -2.26
CA VAL A 116 -17.96 -8.54 -1.63
C VAL A 116 -16.92 -7.76 -2.44
N GLU A 117 -17.02 -6.43 -2.51
CA GLU A 117 -15.98 -5.60 -3.11
C GLU A 117 -14.66 -5.72 -2.32
N SER A 118 -13.52 -5.71 -3.02
CA SER A 118 -12.18 -5.85 -2.42
C SER A 118 -11.71 -4.61 -1.67
N GLY A 119 -12.29 -3.44 -1.97
CA GLY A 119 -11.88 -2.15 -1.42
C GLY A 119 -10.45 -1.72 -1.74
N LEU A 120 -9.71 -2.48 -2.57
CA LEU A 120 -8.31 -2.22 -2.88
C LEU A 120 -8.09 -0.81 -3.44
N MET A 121 -9.03 -0.36 -4.28
CA MET A 121 -9.05 0.97 -4.88
C MET A 121 -10.08 1.90 -4.20
N GLY A 122 -10.38 1.65 -2.92
CA GLY A 122 -11.49 2.27 -2.22
C GLY A 122 -12.83 1.81 -2.80
N ALA A 123 -13.76 2.75 -2.99
CA ALA A 123 -15.02 2.54 -3.70
C ALA A 123 -14.99 3.16 -5.12
N THR A 124 -13.79 3.48 -5.63
CA THR A 124 -13.62 4.14 -6.94
C THR A 124 -13.80 3.16 -8.08
N LEU A 125 -13.26 1.94 -7.92
CA LEU A 125 -13.44 0.86 -8.88
C LEU A 125 -13.95 -0.38 -8.15
N PRO A 126 -15.16 -0.88 -8.49
CA PRO A 126 -15.69 -2.09 -7.91
C PRO A 126 -14.88 -3.27 -8.45
N VAL A 127 -13.97 -3.79 -7.63
CA VAL A 127 -13.20 -4.98 -7.95
C VAL A 127 -13.63 -6.08 -7.00
N PRO A 128 -14.16 -7.22 -7.49
CA PRO A 128 -14.66 -8.28 -6.63
C PRO A 128 -13.53 -8.85 -5.77
N SER A 129 -13.79 -9.15 -4.51
CA SER A 129 -12.87 -9.89 -3.65
C SER A 129 -12.80 -11.36 -4.07
N GLY A 130 -11.65 -11.99 -3.82
CA GLY A 130 -11.42 -13.40 -4.17
C GLY A 130 -9.95 -13.78 -4.04
N LEU A 131 -9.60 -14.98 -4.53
CA LEU A 131 -8.24 -15.52 -4.43
C LEU A 131 -7.19 -14.63 -5.12
N TRP A 132 -7.56 -13.90 -6.17
CA TRP A 132 -6.64 -12.97 -6.84
C TRP A 132 -6.15 -11.88 -5.87
N LEU A 133 -6.98 -11.42 -4.93
CA LEU A 133 -6.62 -10.39 -3.96
C LEU A 133 -5.58 -10.92 -2.97
N VAL A 134 -5.68 -12.20 -2.60
CA VAL A 134 -4.68 -12.89 -1.76
C VAL A 134 -3.34 -12.98 -2.49
N VAL A 135 -3.36 -13.45 -3.74
CA VAL A 135 -2.16 -13.56 -4.58
C VAL A 135 -1.52 -12.19 -4.79
N PHE A 136 -2.33 -11.18 -5.10
CA PHE A 136 -1.87 -9.81 -5.27
C PHE A 136 -1.23 -9.26 -3.99
N SER A 137 -1.87 -9.47 -2.84
CA SER A 137 -1.34 -9.02 -1.53
C SER A 137 -0.04 -9.74 -1.16
N LEU A 138 0.08 -11.04 -1.48
CA LEU A 138 1.33 -11.78 -1.33
C LEU A 138 2.45 -11.23 -2.23
N LEU A 139 2.16 -10.93 -3.48
CA LEU A 139 3.12 -10.33 -4.41
C LEU A 139 3.55 -8.93 -3.96
N LEU A 140 2.61 -8.12 -3.44
CA LEU A 140 2.93 -6.83 -2.84
C LEU A 140 3.83 -6.98 -1.61
N LEU A 141 3.51 -7.93 -0.72
CA LEU A 141 4.31 -8.20 0.47
C LEU A 141 5.73 -8.66 0.11
N TRP A 142 5.84 -9.55 -0.88
CA TRP A 142 7.13 -10.01 -1.38
C TRP A 142 7.94 -8.87 -2.00
N SER A 143 7.30 -8.03 -2.80
CA SER A 143 7.93 -6.85 -3.40
C SER A 143 8.41 -5.86 -2.35
N ALA A 144 7.61 -5.62 -1.31
CA ALA A 144 7.98 -4.79 -0.17
C ALA A 144 9.19 -5.34 0.58
N TYR A 145 9.21 -6.66 0.83
CA TYR A 145 10.34 -7.34 1.46
C TYR A 145 11.63 -7.23 0.63
N LEU A 146 11.55 -7.46 -0.68
CA LEU A 146 12.71 -7.32 -1.59
C LEU A 146 13.25 -5.89 -1.58
N VAL A 147 12.37 -4.89 -1.71
CA VAL A 147 12.77 -3.48 -1.68
C VAL A 147 13.47 -3.15 -0.36
N ILE A 148 12.95 -3.58 0.77
CA ILE A 148 13.59 -3.34 2.08
C ILE A 148 14.96 -3.98 2.21
N LYS A 149 15.13 -5.19 1.66
CA LYS A 149 16.39 -5.93 1.71
C LYS A 149 17.45 -5.29 0.80
N GLU A 150 17.04 -4.81 -0.37
CA GLU A 150 17.95 -4.34 -1.41
C GLU A 150 18.20 -2.84 -1.36
N LEU A 151 17.30 -2.03 -0.79
CA LEU A 151 17.43 -0.58 -0.78
C LEU A 151 18.57 -0.16 0.17
N PRO A 152 19.69 0.37 -0.36
CA PRO A 152 20.81 0.75 0.47
C PRO A 152 20.45 1.99 1.31
N LYS A 153 21.04 2.07 2.51
CA LYS A 153 20.88 3.26 3.35
C LYS A 153 21.60 4.43 2.66
N ARG A 154 20.84 5.32 2.02
CA ARG A 154 21.33 6.64 1.58
C ARG A 154 22.04 7.31 2.77
N ARG A 155 23.35 7.54 2.60
CA ARG A 155 24.20 8.29 3.55
C ARG A 155 23.87 9.77 3.47
#